data_AF-A0A5C5W0T9-F1
#
_entry.id   AF-A0A5C5W0T9-F1
#
_cell.length_a   1.000
_cell.length_b   1.000
_cell.length_c   1.000
_cell.angle_alpha   90.00
_cell.angle_beta   90.00
_cell.angle_gamma   90.00
#
_symmetry.space_group_name_H-M   'P 1'
#
loop_
_entity.id
_entity.type
_entity.pdbx_description
1 polymer ?
#
loop_
_entity_poly.entity_id
_entity_poly.type
_entity_poly.pdbx_seq_one_letter_code
_entity_poly.pdbx_strand_id
1 'polypeptide(L)'
;MSAQPAPDSPAADSPWYRAGLKFSCTQCGNCCAGAPGYVWVSRDEIAALGALFNLSPDEFEARHTRKVGFRRSLLERRGGDCEFLRHDPDGKRRCGVYAARPVQCRTWPFWGSNLESADAWRYAGRGCPGIDKGEHHPLPVIQGVLELNAGRPL
;
A
#
# COMPACT_ATOMS: atom_id res chain seq x y z
N MET A 1 -55.33 -9.17 -3.79
CA MET A 1 -54.11 -9.80 -3.27
C MET A 1 -52.94 -9.09 -3.93
N SER A 2 -52.41 -8.06 -3.29
CA SER A 2 -51.33 -7.23 -3.86
C SER A 2 -50.04 -8.05 -3.83
N ALA A 3 -49.53 -8.38 -5.02
CA ALA A 3 -48.20 -8.96 -5.15
C ALA A 3 -47.17 -7.91 -4.73
N GLN A 4 -46.34 -8.26 -3.74
CA GLN A 4 -45.19 -7.46 -3.33
C GLN A 4 -44.13 -7.47 -4.46
N PRO A 5 -43.36 -6.38 -4.65
CA PRO A 5 -42.23 -6.43 -5.56
C PRO A 5 -41.15 -7.37 -5.02
N ALA A 6 -40.53 -8.14 -5.91
CA ALA A 6 -39.43 -9.04 -5.62
C ALA A 6 -38.21 -8.25 -5.06
N PRO A 7 -37.38 -8.85 -4.18
CA PRO A 7 -36.20 -8.19 -3.67
C PRO A 7 -35.21 -7.94 -4.82
N ASP A 8 -34.68 -6.71 -4.85
CA ASP A 8 -33.71 -6.24 -5.83
C ASP A 8 -32.55 -7.23 -6.00
N SER A 9 -32.41 -7.78 -7.20
CA SER A 9 -31.23 -8.52 -7.64
C SER A 9 -29.98 -7.64 -7.42
N PRO A 10 -28.88 -8.14 -6.82
CA PRO A 10 -27.66 -7.36 -6.71
C PRO A 10 -27.13 -7.09 -8.13
N ALA A 11 -26.97 -5.80 -8.46
CA ALA A 11 -26.49 -5.35 -9.76
C ALA A 11 -25.17 -6.03 -10.14
N ALA A 12 -25.11 -6.55 -11.38
CA ALA A 12 -23.95 -7.23 -11.95
C ALA A 12 -22.70 -6.32 -12.09
N ASP A 13 -22.82 -5.02 -11.83
CA ASP A 13 -21.78 -4.01 -12.04
C ASP A 13 -21.04 -3.58 -10.76
N SER A 14 -21.31 -4.21 -9.61
CA SER A 14 -20.65 -3.88 -8.35
C SER A 14 -19.36 -4.67 -8.14
N PRO A 15 -18.27 -4.05 -7.65
CA PRO A 15 -17.04 -4.78 -7.32
C PRO A 15 -17.31 -5.85 -6.27
N TRP A 16 -16.54 -6.94 -6.28
CA TRP A 16 -16.71 -8.05 -5.33
C TRP A 16 -16.54 -7.60 -3.87
N TYR A 17 -15.78 -6.54 -3.65
CA TYR A 17 -15.56 -5.89 -2.36
C TYR A 17 -16.58 -4.79 -2.02
N ARG A 18 -17.77 -4.77 -2.66
CA ARG A 18 -18.81 -3.74 -2.42
C ARG A 18 -19.21 -3.56 -0.95
N ALA A 19 -19.11 -4.63 -0.15
CA ALA A 19 -19.39 -4.61 1.27
C ALA A 19 -18.24 -4.04 2.13
N GLY A 20 -17.16 -3.58 1.49
CA GLY A 20 -15.92 -3.21 2.15
C GLY A 20 -15.04 -4.41 2.51
N LEU A 21 -13.84 -4.11 3.01
CA LEU A 21 -12.83 -5.11 3.39
C LEU A 21 -12.23 -4.76 4.75
N LYS A 22 -11.76 -5.76 5.49
CA LYS A 22 -11.07 -5.52 6.76
C LYS A 22 -9.57 -5.47 6.56
N PHE A 23 -8.94 -4.45 7.11
CA PHE A 23 -7.49 -4.36 7.12
C PHE A 23 -6.98 -3.52 8.30
N SER A 24 -5.91 -3.98 8.92
CA SER A 24 -5.12 -3.19 9.85
C SER A 24 -3.65 -3.53 9.74
N CYS A 25 -2.80 -2.52 9.52
CA CYS A 25 -1.37 -2.73 9.45
C CYS A 25 -0.85 -3.20 10.82
N THR A 26 -0.31 -4.41 10.87
CA THR A 26 0.31 -4.99 12.08
C THR A 26 1.78 -4.58 12.24
N GLN A 27 2.27 -3.70 11.36
CA GLN A 27 3.68 -3.33 11.25
C GLN A 27 4.61 -4.55 11.07
N CYS A 28 4.16 -5.63 10.42
CA CYS A 28 4.99 -6.83 10.24
C CYS A 28 6.24 -6.63 9.34
N GLY A 29 6.25 -5.56 8.53
CA GLY A 29 7.34 -5.26 7.60
C GLY A 29 7.37 -6.10 6.33
N ASN A 30 6.44 -7.05 6.13
CA ASN A 30 6.47 -7.98 4.99
C ASN A 30 6.31 -7.27 3.63
N CYS A 31 5.50 -6.21 3.57
CA CYS A 31 5.33 -5.37 2.37
C CYS A 31 6.59 -4.57 2.00
N CYS A 32 7.60 -4.54 2.87
CA CYS A 32 8.83 -3.78 2.70
C CYS A 32 10.08 -4.67 2.62
N ALA A 33 9.93 -5.99 2.65
CA ALA A 33 11.03 -6.94 2.87
C ALA A 33 11.16 -7.99 1.76
N GLY A 34 12.39 -8.45 1.53
CA GLY A 34 12.71 -9.76 0.93
C GLY A 34 12.57 -9.94 -0.59
N ALA A 35 11.82 -9.11 -1.31
CA ALA A 35 11.74 -9.17 -2.77
C ALA A 35 12.26 -7.86 -3.39
N PRO A 36 13.18 -7.91 -4.38
CA PRO A 36 13.55 -6.72 -5.13
C PRO A 36 12.31 -6.15 -5.81
N GLY A 37 12.13 -4.84 -5.71
CA GLY A 37 10.93 -4.16 -6.16
C GLY A 37 11.16 -2.67 -6.34
N TYR A 38 10.08 -1.95 -6.60
CA TYR A 38 10.14 -0.51 -6.71
C TYR A 38 9.17 0.10 -5.71
N VAL A 39 9.67 1.02 -4.90
CA VAL A 39 8.85 1.92 -4.10
C VAL A 39 8.92 3.28 -4.77
N TRP A 40 7.96 3.52 -5.67
CA TRP A 40 7.93 4.72 -6.49
C TRP A 40 7.59 5.95 -5.66
N VAL A 41 8.39 6.99 -5.83
CA VAL A 41 8.22 8.27 -5.15
C VAL A 41 8.11 9.42 -6.14
N SER A 42 7.15 10.29 -5.90
CA SER A 42 6.98 11.59 -6.52
C SER A 42 7.85 12.65 -5.84
N ARG A 43 7.93 13.84 -6.42
CA ARG A 43 8.68 14.95 -5.84
C ARG A 43 8.11 15.41 -4.49
N ASP A 44 6.78 15.38 -4.34
CA ASP A 44 6.13 15.74 -3.08
C ASP A 44 6.41 14.70 -1.98
N GLU A 45 6.46 13.41 -2.33
CA GLU A 45 6.85 12.36 -1.39
C GLU A 45 8.33 12.45 -1.02
N ILE A 46 9.20 12.79 -1.97
CA ILE A 46 10.62 13.07 -1.71
C ILE A 46 10.76 14.23 -0.73
N ALA A 47 10.02 15.32 -0.92
CA ALA A 47 10.03 16.46 -0.01
C ALA A 47 9.52 16.08 1.40
N ALA A 48 8.40 15.35 1.48
CA ALA A 48 7.83 14.90 2.76
C ALA A 48 8.77 13.93 3.50
N LEU A 49 9.44 13.03 2.77
CA LEU A 49 10.44 12.14 3.35
C LEU A 49 11.68 12.92 3.80
N GLY A 50 12.21 13.83 2.97
CA GLY A 50 13.36 14.67 3.29
C GLY A 50 13.18 15.48 4.57
N ALA A 51 11.97 16.01 4.80
CA ALA A 51 11.63 16.74 6.01
C ALA A 51 11.81 15.90 7.30
N LEU A 52 11.61 14.58 7.26
CA LEU A 52 11.86 13.70 8.42
C LEU A 52 13.36 13.61 8.79
N PHE A 53 14.24 13.89 7.83
CA PHE A 53 15.70 13.80 7.99
C PHE A 53 16.37 15.18 8.03
N ASN A 54 15.60 16.28 8.02
CA ASN A 54 16.10 17.64 7.84
C ASN A 54 16.96 17.80 6.58
N LEU A 55 16.54 17.14 5.48
CA LEU A 55 17.18 17.24 4.17
C LEU A 55 16.28 18.02 3.21
N SER A 56 16.91 18.77 2.30
CA SER A 56 16.19 19.29 1.14
C SER A 56 15.70 18.16 0.23
N PRO A 57 14.69 18.39 -0.63
CA PRO A 57 14.22 17.38 -1.57
C PRO A 57 15.34 16.82 -2.45
N ASP A 58 16.23 17.68 -2.95
CA ASP A 58 17.31 17.27 -3.86
C ASP A 58 18.38 16.43 -3.12
N GLU A 59 18.69 16.75 -1.86
CA GLU A 59 19.59 15.94 -1.03
C GLU A 59 18.99 14.58 -0.70
N PHE A 60 17.70 14.53 -0.36
CA PHE A 60 17.01 13.27 -0.11
C PHE A 60 16.98 12.40 -1.37
N GLU A 61 16.61 12.99 -2.52
CA GLU A 61 16.59 12.30 -3.80
C GLU A 61 17.95 11.68 -4.13
N ALA A 62 19.04 12.45 -3.94
CA ALA A 62 20.39 11.97 -4.22
C ALA A 62 20.85 10.84 -3.29
N ARG A 63 20.44 10.86 -2.01
CA ARG A 63 20.91 9.90 -0.99
C ARG A 63 20.05 8.64 -0.86
N HIS A 64 18.75 8.76 -1.10
CA HIS A 64 17.75 7.76 -0.74
C HIS A 64 16.89 7.30 -1.92
N THR A 65 17.28 7.62 -3.15
CA THR A 65 16.56 7.13 -4.33
C THR A 65 17.50 6.67 -5.43
N ARG A 66 16.98 5.80 -6.31
CA ARG A 66 17.59 5.43 -7.59
C ARG A 66 16.68 5.81 -8.74
N LYS A 67 17.28 6.18 -9.87
CA LYS A 67 16.56 6.45 -11.12
C LYS A 67 16.30 5.14 -11.84
N VAL A 68 15.06 4.92 -12.26
CA VAL A 68 14.64 3.77 -13.08
C VAL A 68 13.79 4.32 -14.22
N GLY A 69 14.38 4.35 -15.42
CA GLY A 69 13.80 5.08 -16.56
C GLY A 69 13.62 6.57 -16.20
N PHE A 70 12.38 7.06 -16.27
CA PHE A 70 12.02 8.44 -15.93
C PHE A 70 11.54 8.62 -14.48
N ARG A 71 11.51 7.56 -13.68
CA ARG A 71 10.94 7.57 -12.31
C ARG A 71 12.04 7.40 -11.25
N ARG A 72 11.69 7.72 -10.01
CA ARG A 72 12.52 7.50 -8.82
C ARG A 72 11.90 6.42 -7.93
N SER A 73 12.73 5.49 -7.49
CA SER A 73 12.38 4.50 -6.47
C SER A 73 13.26 4.70 -5.25
N LEU A 74 12.74 4.45 -4.04
CA LEU A 74 13.58 4.34 -2.85
C LEU A 74 14.65 3.25 -3.02
N LEU A 75 15.76 3.36 -2.29
CA LEU A 75 16.81 2.35 -2.31
C LEU A 75 16.41 1.10 -1.53
N GLU A 76 17.02 -0.01 -1.91
CA GLU A 76 16.93 -1.28 -1.22
C GLU A 76 18.30 -1.67 -0.65
N ARG A 77 18.30 -2.32 0.51
CA ARG A 77 19.49 -2.94 1.11
C ARG A 77 19.83 -4.23 0.37
N ARG A 78 21.04 -4.76 0.62
CA ARG A 78 21.39 -6.12 0.20
C ARG A 78 20.37 -7.10 0.79
N GLY A 79 19.65 -7.82 -0.07
CA GLY A 79 18.55 -8.71 0.31
C GLY A 79 17.15 -8.21 -0.09
N GLY A 80 17.04 -7.00 -0.66
CA GLY A 80 15.78 -6.48 -1.22
C GLY A 80 14.89 -5.74 -0.22
N ASP A 81 15.30 -5.63 1.05
CA ASP A 81 14.59 -4.82 2.04
C ASP A 81 14.66 -3.34 1.66
N CYS A 82 13.55 -2.61 1.77
CA CYS A 82 13.56 -1.15 1.70
C CYS A 82 14.58 -0.56 2.69
N GLU A 83 15.33 0.47 2.28
CA GLU A 83 16.38 1.05 3.13
C GLU A 83 15.88 1.54 4.50
N PHE A 84 14.61 1.96 4.57
CA PHE A 84 13.96 2.45 5.79
C PHE A 84 13.33 1.33 6.64
N LEU A 85 13.43 0.06 6.25
CA LEU A 85 13.02 -1.05 7.10
C LEU A 85 14.03 -1.21 8.25
N ARG A 86 13.55 -1.04 9.48
CA ARG A 86 14.29 -1.23 10.72
C ARG A 86 14.05 -2.63 11.24
N HIS A 87 15.11 -3.27 11.71
CA HIS A 87 15.07 -4.54 12.42
C HIS A 87 15.41 -4.24 13.88
N ASP A 88 14.44 -4.45 14.77
CA ASP A 88 14.58 -4.22 16.19
C ASP A 88 15.35 -5.40 16.84
N PRO A 89 16.02 -5.19 17.99
CA PRO A 89 16.76 -6.24 18.68
C PRO A 89 15.90 -7.45 19.10
N ASP A 90 14.58 -7.27 19.23
CA ASP A 90 13.62 -8.32 19.55
C ASP A 90 13.15 -9.12 18.32
N GLY A 91 13.76 -8.88 17.16
CA GLY A 91 13.45 -9.54 15.89
C GLY A 91 12.24 -8.96 15.16
N LYS A 92 11.59 -7.91 15.69
CA LYS A 92 10.50 -7.22 14.99
C LYS A 92 11.04 -6.33 13.87
N ARG A 93 10.22 -6.12 12.85
CA ARG A 93 10.51 -5.22 11.74
C ARG A 93 9.59 -4.00 11.83
N ARG A 94 10.09 -2.81 11.55
CA ARG A 94 9.29 -1.57 11.57
C ARG A 94 9.71 -0.63 10.45
N CYS A 95 8.76 0.12 9.91
CA CYS A 95 9.07 1.18 8.95
C CYS A 95 9.61 2.41 9.69
N GLY A 96 10.85 2.81 9.40
CA GLY A 96 11.48 3.99 9.99
C GLY A 96 10.87 5.32 9.53
N VAL A 97 10.08 5.32 8.46
CA VAL A 97 9.41 6.50 7.89
C VAL A 97 7.88 6.35 7.89
N TYR A 98 7.32 5.62 8.87
CA TYR A 98 5.91 5.23 8.88
C TYR A 98 4.93 6.43 8.70
N ALA A 99 5.28 7.59 9.27
CA ALA A 99 4.49 8.82 9.20
C ALA A 99 4.48 9.48 7.81
N ALA A 100 5.56 9.34 7.04
CA ALA A 100 5.69 9.91 5.70
C ALA A 100 5.72 8.82 4.60
N ARG A 101 5.09 7.68 4.86
CA ARG A 101 5.03 6.58 3.87
C ARG A 101 4.54 7.10 2.52
N PRO A 102 5.24 6.76 1.42
CA PRO A 102 4.74 7.00 0.07
C PRO A 102 3.33 6.44 -0.09
N VAL A 103 2.56 7.01 -1.02
CA VAL A 103 1.21 6.59 -1.39
C VAL A 103 1.19 5.09 -1.60
N GLN A 104 2.09 4.54 -2.43
CA GLN A 104 2.23 3.09 -2.63
C GLN A 104 2.25 2.30 -1.31
N CYS A 105 3.06 2.73 -0.34
CA CYS A 105 3.21 2.04 0.94
C CYS A 105 2.02 2.24 1.90
N ARG A 106 1.35 3.40 1.88
CA ARG A 106 0.19 3.64 2.75
C ARG A 106 -1.10 3.03 2.21
N THR A 107 -1.18 2.81 0.90
CA THR A 107 -2.36 2.25 0.23
C THR A 107 -2.36 0.73 0.16
N TRP A 108 -1.26 0.07 0.54
CA TRP A 108 -1.28 -1.38 0.78
C TRP A 108 -2.34 -1.71 1.84
N PRO A 109 -3.20 -2.73 1.63
CA PRO A 109 -3.23 -3.72 0.54
C PRO A 109 -4.21 -3.38 -0.60
N PHE A 110 -4.83 -2.20 -0.61
CA PHE A 110 -5.85 -1.78 -1.59
C PHE A 110 -5.26 -1.36 -2.96
N TRP A 111 -4.30 -2.14 -3.45
CA TRP A 111 -3.78 -1.99 -4.81
C TRP A 111 -4.71 -2.66 -5.81
N GLY A 112 -4.76 -2.14 -7.03
CA GLY A 112 -5.63 -2.70 -8.08
C GLY A 112 -5.40 -4.19 -8.31
N SER A 113 -4.13 -4.62 -8.30
CA SER A 113 -3.75 -6.03 -8.41
C SER A 113 -4.30 -6.92 -7.30
N ASN A 114 -4.32 -6.43 -6.05
CA ASN A 114 -4.88 -7.17 -4.92
C ASN A 114 -6.43 -7.17 -4.92
N LEU A 115 -7.04 -6.17 -5.55
CA LEU A 115 -8.49 -5.99 -5.62
C LEU A 115 -9.10 -6.55 -6.91
N GLU A 116 -8.30 -7.09 -7.82
CA GLU A 116 -8.75 -7.70 -9.08
C GLU A 116 -9.78 -8.82 -8.84
N SER A 117 -9.57 -9.63 -7.80
CA SER A 117 -10.50 -10.69 -7.40
C SER A 117 -10.37 -11.01 -5.91
N ALA A 118 -11.39 -11.70 -5.37
CA ALA A 118 -11.33 -12.22 -4.00
C ALA A 118 -10.17 -13.22 -3.80
N ASP A 119 -9.75 -13.91 -4.86
CA ASP A 119 -8.60 -14.83 -4.82
C ASP A 119 -7.28 -14.05 -4.78
N ALA A 120 -7.14 -12.95 -5.53
CA ALA A 120 -5.98 -12.06 -5.47
C ALA A 120 -5.83 -11.42 -4.07
N TRP A 121 -6.94 -11.00 -3.46
CA TRP A 121 -6.95 -10.51 -2.09
C TRP A 121 -6.49 -11.58 -1.09
N ARG A 122 -7.02 -12.81 -1.20
CA ARG A 122 -6.59 -13.96 -0.38
C ARG A 122 -5.12 -14.31 -0.61
N TYR A 123 -4.63 -14.19 -1.84
CA TYR A 123 -3.21 -14.38 -2.18
C TYR A 123 -2.34 -13.37 -1.43
N ALA A 124 -2.68 -12.07 -1.51
CA ALA A 124 -1.97 -11.01 -0.78
C ALA A 124 -2.00 -11.26 0.74
N GLY A 125 -3.11 -11.78 1.26
CA GLY A 125 -3.28 -12.17 2.67
C GLY A 125 -2.26 -13.18 3.17
N ARG A 126 -1.71 -14.04 2.31
CA ARG A 126 -0.65 -14.99 2.70
C ARG A 126 0.63 -14.31 3.15
N GLY A 127 0.93 -13.15 2.58
CA GLY A 127 2.09 -12.34 2.95
C GLY A 127 1.80 -11.26 4.00
N CYS A 128 0.53 -11.00 4.33
CA CYS A 128 0.13 -9.90 5.19
C CYS A 128 -0.84 -10.35 6.30
N PRO A 129 -0.39 -10.42 7.57
CA PRO A 129 -1.25 -10.82 8.69
C PRO A 129 -2.30 -9.76 9.06
N GLY A 130 -2.28 -8.59 8.41
CA GLY A 130 -3.27 -7.52 8.61
C GLY A 130 -4.50 -7.65 7.72
N ILE A 131 -4.44 -8.44 6.64
CA ILE A 131 -5.58 -8.67 5.75
C ILE A 131 -6.66 -9.47 6.49
N ASP A 132 -7.92 -9.07 6.31
CA ASP A 132 -9.11 -9.60 6.97
C ASP A 132 -9.12 -9.43 8.50
N LYS A 133 -8.30 -8.49 9.03
CA LYS A 133 -8.20 -8.17 10.46
C LYS A 133 -8.47 -6.69 10.73
N GLY A 134 -8.92 -6.42 11.95
CA GLY A 134 -9.08 -5.06 12.47
C GLY A 134 -10.19 -4.25 11.78
N GLU A 135 -9.88 -2.98 11.49
CA GLU A 135 -10.82 -1.98 10.97
C GLU A 135 -11.48 -2.39 9.65
N HIS A 136 -12.77 -2.08 9.52
CA HIS A 136 -13.52 -2.26 8.29
C HIS A 136 -13.46 -0.98 7.44
N HIS A 137 -13.01 -1.14 6.20
CA HIS A 137 -12.87 -0.06 5.22
C HIS A 137 -14.04 -0.15 4.23
N PRO A 138 -14.97 0.82 4.23
CA PRO A 138 -16.12 0.81 3.34
C PRO A 138 -15.71 1.14 1.89
N LEU A 139 -16.58 0.80 0.93
CA LEU A 139 -16.32 0.98 -0.50
C LEU A 139 -15.78 2.38 -0.88
N PRO A 140 -16.33 3.52 -0.39
CA PRO A 140 -15.81 4.84 -0.75
C PRO A 140 -14.37 5.07 -0.31
N VAL A 141 -13.95 4.49 0.82
CA VAL A 141 -12.57 4.58 1.30
C VAL A 141 -11.64 3.80 0.37
N ILE A 142 -12.03 2.58 0.00
CA ILE A 142 -11.25 1.73 -0.92
C ILE A 142 -11.13 2.40 -2.30
N GLN A 143 -12.22 2.99 -2.81
CA GLN A 143 -12.21 3.71 -4.07
C GLN A 143 -11.31 4.96 -4.05
N GLY A 144 -11.38 5.77 -2.99
CA GLY A 144 -10.48 6.92 -2.84
C GLY A 144 -9.00 6.50 -2.78
N VAL A 145 -8.69 5.36 -2.16
CA VAL A 145 -7.34 4.79 -2.17
C VAL A 145 -6.89 4.34 -3.57
N LEU A 146 -7.80 3.73 -4.34
CA LEU A 146 -7.52 3.33 -5.72
C LEU A 146 -7.26 4.55 -6.61
N GLU A 147 -8.03 5.62 -6.46
CA GLU A 147 -7.83 6.88 -7.19
C GLU A 147 -6.45 7.50 -6.90
N LEU A 148 -6.02 7.49 -5.63
CA LEU A 148 -4.68 7.93 -5.24
C LEU A 148 -3.57 7.09 -5.89
N ASN A 149 -3.86 5.83 -6.21
CA ASN A 149 -2.95 4.90 -6.87
C ASN A 149 -3.03 4.92 -8.40
N ALA A 150 -4.12 5.41 -9.01
CA ALA A 150 -4.45 5.20 -10.43
C ALA A 150 -3.38 5.73 -11.43
N GLY A 151 -2.56 6.69 -11.02
CA GLY A 151 -1.45 7.22 -11.83
C GLY A 151 -0.08 6.55 -11.56
N ARG A 152 -0.02 5.58 -10.66
CA ARG A 152 1.23 4.94 -10.22
C ARG A 152 1.39 3.56 -10.87
N PRO A 153 2.62 3.18 -11.26
CA PRO A 153 2.92 1.86 -11.78
C PRO A 153 2.99 0.81 -10.65
N LEU A 154 1.83 0.50 -10.06
CA LEU A 154 1.66 -0.48 -8.98
C LEU A 154 1.19 -1.83 -9.51
#